data_AF-A0A737IKG9-F1
#
_entry.id   AF-A0A737IKG9-F1
#
_cell.length_a   1.000
_cell.length_b   1.000
_cell.length_c   1.000
_cell.angle_alpha   90.00
_cell.angle_beta   90.00
_cell.angle_gamma   90.00
#
_symmetry.space_group_name_H-M   'P 1'
#
loop_
_entity.id
_entity.type
_entity.pdbx_description
1 polymer ?
#
loop_
_entity_poly.entity_id
_entity_poly.type
_entity_poly.pdbx_seq_one_letter_code
_entity_poly.pdbx_strand_id
1 'polypeptide(L)' 'MKNSSSIQALFGAHLKKLRLQSGLSQEAFADKCGLDRTYVSGIERGVRNPTLEVISVLAAGLEIEISKLFEFS' A
#
# COMPACT_ATOMS: atom_id res chain seq x y z
N MET A 1 18.52 -18.20 -9.45
CA MET A 1 18.01 -17.13 -10.34
C MET A 1 17.79 -15.88 -9.48
N LYS A 2 18.17 -14.71 -10.00
CA LYS A 2 18.32 -13.44 -9.28
C LYS A 2 17.08 -13.06 -8.46
N ASN A 3 17.29 -12.49 -7.27
CA ASN A 3 16.28 -11.93 -6.37
C ASN A 3 15.13 -11.25 -7.12
N SER A 4 13.93 -11.84 -7.10
CA SER A 4 12.69 -11.15 -7.43
C SER A 4 11.83 -11.15 -6.18
N SER A 5 11.74 -10.00 -5.54
CA SER A 5 10.73 -9.70 -4.54
C SER A 5 9.36 -10.09 -5.11
N SER A 6 8.49 -10.74 -4.33
CA SER A 6 7.15 -11.12 -4.79
C SER A 6 6.36 -9.88 -5.25
N ILE A 7 5.33 -10.06 -6.08
CA ILE A 7 4.46 -8.96 -6.51
C ILE A 7 3.89 -8.18 -5.33
N GLN A 8 3.58 -8.88 -4.23
CA GLN A 8 3.10 -8.26 -2.99
C GLN A 8 4.19 -7.42 -2.32
N ALA A 9 5.45 -7.85 -2.36
CA ALA A 9 6.56 -7.09 -1.79
C ALA A 9 6.87 -5.81 -2.61
N LEU A 10 6.79 -5.89 -3.94
CA LEU A 10 6.93 -4.72 -4.81
C LEU A 10 5.79 -3.72 -4.60
N PHE A 11 4.54 -4.19 -4.61
CA PHE A 11 3.36 -3.38 -4.32
C PHE A 11 3.45 -2.74 -2.93
N GLY A 12 3.76 -3.53 -1.90
CA GLY A 12 3.87 -3.08 -0.52
C GLY A 12 4.94 -2.00 -0.32
N ALA A 13 6.11 -2.18 -0.92
CA ALA A 13 7.19 -1.19 -0.87
C ALA A 13 6.79 0.12 -1.56
N HIS A 14 6.10 0.04 -2.70
CA HIS A 14 5.61 1.22 -3.42
C HIS A 14 4.51 1.94 -2.65
N LEU A 15 3.53 1.21 -2.09
CA LEU A 15 2.49 1.77 -1.23
C LEU A 15 3.11 2.53 -0.04
N LYS A 16 4.10 1.92 0.61
CA LYS A 16 4.84 2.55 1.72
C LYS A 16 5.51 3.84 1.28
N LYS A 17 6.13 3.86 0.09
CA LYS A 17 6.76 5.06 -0.48
C LYS A 17 5.73 6.17 -0.68
N LEU A 18 4.60 5.87 -1.32
CA LEU A 18 3.53 6.83 -1.54
C LEU A 18 2.97 7.40 -0.22
N ARG A 19 2.74 6.53 0.78
CA ARG A 19 2.30 6.98 2.12
C ARG A 19 3.31 7.91 2.79
N LEU A 20 4.60 7.61 2.70
CA LEU A 20 5.63 8.49 3.28
C LEU A 20 5.72 9.82 2.55
N GLN A 21 5.51 9.84 1.23
CA GLN A 21 5.46 11.06 0.43
C GLN A 21 4.24 11.94 0.78
N SER A 22 3.13 11.34 1.21
CA SER A 22 1.96 12.09 1.73
C SER A 22 2.11 12.51 3.20
N GLY A 23 3.25 12.22 3.84
CA GLY A 23 3.52 12.62 5.22
C GLY A 23 2.74 11.85 6.29
N LEU A 24 2.07 10.75 5.92
CA LEU A 24 1.21 9.99 6.83
C LEU A 24 2.00 8.89 7.56
N SER A 25 1.72 8.71 8.86
CA SER A 25 2.12 7.49 9.59
C SER A 25 1.26 6.30 9.14
N GLN A 26 1.66 5.07 9.49
CA GLN A 26 0.82 3.90 9.24
C GLN A 26 -0.54 4.00 9.94
N GLU A 27 -0.57 4.49 11.18
CA GLU A 27 -1.81 4.69 11.94
C GLU A 27 -2.71 5.71 11.23
N ALA A 28 -2.19 6.90 10.93
CA ALA A 28 -2.96 7.96 10.28
C ALA A 28 -3.48 7.54 8.89
N PHE A 29 -2.69 6.79 8.13
CA PHE A 29 -3.14 6.28 6.83
C PHE A 29 -4.20 5.17 6.97
N ALA A 30 -4.05 4.29 7.95
CA ALA A 30 -5.02 3.24 8.23
C ALA A 30 -6.36 3.84 8.67
N ASP A 31 -6.33 4.83 9.57
CA ASP A 31 -7.51 5.58 10.01
C ASP A 31 -8.20 6.28 8.83
N LYS A 32 -7.42 6.98 7.98
CA LYS A 32 -7.94 7.64 6.77
C LYS A 32 -8.59 6.64 5.79
N CYS A 33 -8.07 5.42 5.73
CA CYS A 33 -8.62 4.34 4.90
C CYS A 33 -9.76 3.55 5.59
N GLY A 34 -10.05 3.77 6.87
CA GLY A 34 -10.95 2.91 7.64
C GLY A 34 -10.46 1.46 7.75
N LEU A 35 -9.13 1.25 7.79
CA LEU A 35 -8.49 -0.06 7.87
C LEU A 35 -7.76 -0.23 9.20
N ASP A 36 -7.52 -1.49 9.59
CA ASP A 36 -6.66 -1.79 10.74
C ASP A 36 -5.17 -1.49 10.40
N ARG A 37 -4.46 -0.80 11.30
CA ARG A 37 -3.03 -0.47 11.10
C ARG A 37 -2.17 -1.70 10.85
N THR A 38 -2.41 -2.82 11.53
CA THR A 38 -1.64 -4.06 11.32
C THR A 38 -1.90 -4.67 9.95
N TYR A 39 -3.09 -4.46 9.39
CA TYR A 39 -3.41 -4.86 8.02
C TYR A 39 -2.65 -4.00 7.02
N VAL A 40 -2.66 -2.66 7.16
CA VAL A 40 -1.84 -1.74 6.35
C VAL A 40 -0.35 -2.10 6.43
N SER A 41 0.17 -2.32 7.64
CA SER A 41 1.55 -2.78 7.85
C SER A 41 1.84 -4.14 7.20
N GLY A 42 0.85 -5.04 7.15
CA GLY A 42 0.96 -6.32 6.45
C GLY A 42 1.06 -6.17 4.94
N ILE A 43 0.28 -5.24 4.36
CA ILE A 43 0.33 -4.91 2.92
C ILE A 43 1.69 -4.30 2.58
N GLU A 44 2.16 -3.31 3.35
CA GLU A 44 3.46 -2.66 3.11
C GLU A 44 4.66 -3.59 3.18
N ARG A 45 4.55 -4.68 3.95
CA ARG A 45 5.57 -5.73 4.04
C ARG A 45 5.41 -6.84 3.01
N GLY A 46 4.36 -6.81 2.19
CA GLY A 46 4.06 -7.84 1.20
C GLY A 46 3.59 -9.18 1.77
N VAL A 47 3.16 -9.23 3.05
CA VAL A 47 2.65 -10.45 3.70
C VAL A 47 1.13 -10.56 3.64
N ARG A 48 0.47 -9.59 3.00
CA ARG A 48 -0.98 -9.58 2.74
C ARG A 48 -1.23 -9.41 1.25
N ASN A 49 -2.31 -10.02 0.78
CA ASN A 49 -2.85 -9.80 -0.57
C ASN A 49 -4.17 -9.01 -0.42
N PRO A 50 -4.16 -7.68 -0.62
CA PRO A 50 -5.37 -6.87 -0.52
C PRO A 50 -6.36 -7.21 -1.64
N THR A 51 -7.66 -7.11 -1.35
CA THR A 51 -8.70 -7.25 -2.38
C THR A 51 -8.76 -5.99 -3.25
N LEU A 52 -9.48 -6.05 -4.37
CA LEU A 52 -9.65 -4.89 -5.26
C LEU A 52 -10.33 -3.71 -4.54
N GLU A 53 -11.29 -3.99 -3.65
CA GLU A 53 -11.96 -2.99 -2.84
C GLU A 53 -10.97 -2.27 -1.92
N VAL A 54 -10.08 -3.03 -1.26
CA VAL A 54 -9.03 -2.44 -0.41
C VAL A 54 -8.08 -1.60 -1.25
N ILE A 55 -7.69 -2.04 -2.44
CA ILE A 55 -6.81 -1.26 -3.33
C ILE A 55 -7.47 0.07 -3.72
N SER A 56 -8.78 0.06 -4.02
CA SER A 56 -9.53 1.29 -4.29
C SER A 56 -9.56 2.23 -3.08
N VAL A 57 -9.77 1.69 -1.87
CA VAL A 57 -9.73 2.46 -0.62
C VAL A 57 -8.34 3.06 -0.37
N LEU A 58 -7.26 2.31 -0.61
CA LEU A 58 -5.89 2.81 -0.43
C LEU A 58 -5.58 3.96 -1.39
N ALA A 59 -6.01 3.86 -2.65
CA ALA A 59 -5.85 4.94 -3.63
C ALA A 59 -6.61 6.20 -3.20
N ALA A 60 -7.86 6.04 -2.76
CA ALA A 60 -8.67 7.14 -2.25
C ALA A 60 -8.05 7.78 -0.99
N GLY A 61 -7.53 6.99 -0.05
CA GLY A 61 -6.85 7.47 1.15
C GLY A 61 -5.57 8.26 0.85
N LEU A 62 -4.88 7.92 -0.24
CA LEU A 62 -3.71 8.65 -0.72
C LEU A 62 -4.06 9.82 -1.65
N GLU A 63 -5.33 9.99 -2.03
CA GLU A 63 -5.79 11.01 -2.98
C GLU A 63 -5.07 10.93 -4.35
N ILE A 64 -4.91 9.69 -4.85
CA ILE A 64 -4.28 9.40 -6.13
C ILE A 64 -5.15 8.50 -7.00
N GLU A 65 -4.90 8.53 -8.31
CA GLU A 65 -5.46 7.55 -9.24
C GLU A 65 -5.00 6.13 -8.88
N ILE A 66 -5.91 5.15 -9.00
CA ILE A 66 -5.62 3.75 -8.63
C ILE A 66 -4.45 3.16 -9.43
N SER A 67 -4.24 3.61 -10.67
CA SER A 67 -3.11 3.23 -11.51
C SER A 67 -1.76 3.58 -10.89
N LYS A 68 -1.67 4.68 -10.12
CA LYS A 68 -0.45 5.09 -9.41
C LYS A 68 0.02 4.06 -8.39
N LEU A 69 -0.88 3.24 -7.85
CA LEU A 69 -0.51 2.15 -6.95
C LEU A 69 0.30 1.03 -7.65
N PHE A 70 0.26 0.97 -8.99
CA PHE A 70 0.91 -0.07 -9.79
C PHE A 70 2.12 0.43 -10.60
N GLU A 71 2.51 1.70 -10.45
CA GLU A 71 3.69 2.28 -11.10
C GLU A 71 4.99 1.91 -10.35
N PHE A 72 5.27 0.61 -10.25
CA PHE A 72 6.49 0.05 -9.66
C PHE A 72 7.13 -0.97 -10.62
N SER A 73 8.46 -1.11 -10.55
CA SER A 73 9.26 -1.97 -11.44
C SER A 73 10.18 -2.88 -10.63
#